data_AF-A0A2G2X8T6-F1
#
_entry.id   AF-A0A2G2X8T6-F1
#
_cell.length_a   1.000
_cell.length_b   1.000
_cell.length_c   1.000
_cell.angle_alpha   90.00
_cell.angle_beta   90.00
_cell.angle_gamma   90.00
#
_symmetry.space_group_name_H-M   'P 1'
#
loop_
_entity.id
_entity.type
_entity.pdbx_description
1 polymer ?
#
loop_
_entity_poly.entity_id
_entity_poly.type
_entity_poly.pdbx_seq_one_letter_code
_entity_poly.pdbx_strand_id
1 'polypeptide(L)'
;MAVPKEVSFLAYLLVLAFSVTRGIFLLHADAKACTKECGNFAYGICPRSEGSAKEPICTNCCSGYKGCNYYSADGTFICEGEFDPKEGPKACPANCDPRIAYSKCPRSQGRRIDYPTGCTNCCTGYKGCYYFGKDGKFVCEGESTEPKKCPAICIIAAYMTCPSSGSVKIKVHCGNCCSLSEGCKLYRKDGSLICTGEPQISISAA
;
A
#
# COMPACT_ATOMS: atom_id res chain seq x y z
N MET A 1 23.68 16.00 62.88
CA MET A 1 22.52 16.76 62.36
C MET A 1 22.90 17.21 60.96
N ALA A 2 22.42 16.53 59.92
CA ALA A 2 21.37 17.02 58.99
C ALA A 2 22.03 17.18 57.61
N VAL A 3 21.44 17.00 56.43
CA VAL A 3 20.14 16.57 55.88
C VAL A 3 20.46 16.33 54.37
N PRO A 4 19.68 15.54 53.63
CA PRO A 4 20.10 14.81 52.43
C PRO A 4 20.12 15.68 51.17
N LYS A 5 20.95 15.32 50.18
CA LYS A 5 20.89 15.93 48.84
C LYS A 5 19.77 15.25 48.06
N GLU A 6 18.60 15.90 48.07
CA GLU A 6 17.49 15.56 47.21
C GLU A 6 17.92 15.61 45.74
N VAL A 7 17.93 14.45 45.09
CA VAL A 7 17.86 14.40 43.63
C VAL A 7 16.43 14.82 43.30
N SER A 8 16.27 16.08 42.92
CA SER A 8 15.00 16.71 42.62
C SER A 8 14.15 15.80 41.74
N PHE A 9 13.03 15.32 42.30
CA PHE A 9 12.05 14.47 41.62
C PHE A 9 11.54 15.15 40.32
N LEU A 10 11.55 16.48 40.31
CA LEU A 10 11.28 17.31 39.14
C LEU A 10 12.28 17.07 38.00
N ALA A 11 13.57 16.92 38.29
CA ALA A 11 14.58 16.66 37.27
C ALA A 11 14.39 15.28 36.62
N TYR A 12 14.00 14.27 37.41
CA TYR A 12 13.71 12.93 36.88
C TYR A 12 12.42 12.93 36.04
N LEU A 13 11.37 13.65 36.49
CA LEU A 13 10.14 13.85 35.71
C LEU A 13 10.38 14.62 34.41
N LEU A 14 11.26 15.61 34.41
CA LEU A 14 11.62 16.37 33.20
C LEU A 14 12.39 15.51 32.19
N VAL A 15 13.32 14.65 32.65
CA VAL A 15 14.04 13.71 31.76
C VAL A 15 13.09 12.64 31.20
N LEU A 16 12.19 12.11 32.02
CA LEU A 16 11.16 11.17 31.56
C LEU A 16 10.21 11.86 30.56
N ALA A 17 9.73 13.06 30.84
CA ALA A 17 8.89 13.83 29.93
C ALA A 17 9.58 14.13 28.60
N PHE A 18 10.88 14.44 28.60
CA PHE A 18 11.67 14.66 27.37
C PHE A 18 11.91 13.37 26.57
N SER A 19 12.07 12.24 27.26
CA SER A 19 12.23 10.92 26.63
C SER A 19 10.90 10.38 26.07
N VAL A 20 9.78 10.62 26.75
CA VAL A 20 8.44 10.22 26.31
C VAL A 20 7.94 11.11 25.17
N THR A 21 8.19 12.42 25.21
CA THR A 21 7.79 13.34 24.12
C THR A 21 8.60 13.15 22.83
N ARG A 22 9.89 12.75 22.92
CA ARG A 22 10.68 12.34 21.73
C ARG A 22 10.36 10.92 21.25
N GLY A 23 9.86 10.05 22.12
CA GLY A 23 9.51 8.65 21.80
C GLY A 23 8.19 8.48 21.04
N ILE A 24 7.35 9.52 20.97
CA ILE A 24 6.08 9.53 20.21
C ILE A 24 6.27 10.27 18.88
N PHE A 25 7.44 10.14 18.24
CA PHE A 25 7.53 10.41 16.81
C PHE A 25 6.75 9.30 16.11
N LEU A 26 5.46 9.56 15.99
CA LEU A 26 4.48 8.78 15.27
C LEU A 26 5.12 8.29 13.97
N LEU A 27 5.17 6.97 13.82
CA LEU A 27 5.28 6.28 12.54
C LEU A 27 4.02 6.61 11.72
N HIS A 28 3.86 7.86 11.33
CA HIS A 28 2.99 8.18 10.22
C HIS A 28 3.75 7.75 8.98
N ALA A 29 3.45 6.55 8.52
CA ALA A 29 3.55 6.23 7.10
C ALA A 29 3.05 7.46 6.33
N ASP A 30 3.80 7.93 5.33
CA ASP A 30 3.54 9.10 4.48
C ASP A 30 2.08 9.20 4.03
N ALA A 31 1.21 9.63 4.93
CA ALA A 31 -0.21 9.78 4.69
C ALA A 31 -0.35 11.21 4.19
N LYS A 32 -0.72 11.32 2.91
CA LYS A 32 -1.00 12.61 2.29
C LYS A 32 -1.98 13.39 3.17
N ALA A 33 -1.60 14.59 3.58
CA ALA A 33 -2.48 15.44 4.38
C ALA A 33 -3.62 15.96 3.50
N CYS A 34 -4.82 15.42 3.71
CA CYS A 34 -6.03 15.80 3.00
C CYS A 34 -6.92 16.71 3.84
N THR A 35 -7.69 17.58 3.18
CA THR A 35 -8.75 18.36 3.84
C THR A 35 -9.84 17.44 4.35
N LYS A 36 -10.60 17.88 5.37
CA LYS A 36 -11.74 17.13 5.93
C LYS A 36 -13.03 17.30 5.10
N GLU A 37 -12.91 17.76 3.86
CA GLU A 37 -14.05 17.94 2.97
C GLU A 37 -14.61 16.58 2.56
N CYS A 38 -15.92 16.40 2.72
CA CYS A 38 -16.60 15.18 2.29
C CYS A 38 -16.87 15.28 0.78
N GLY A 39 -16.28 14.39 -0.01
CA GLY A 39 -16.57 14.32 -1.44
C GLY A 39 -17.94 13.71 -1.73
N ASN A 40 -18.48 13.97 -2.93
CA ASN A 40 -19.81 13.52 -3.35
C ASN A 40 -19.76 12.82 -4.72
N PHE A 41 -18.97 11.74 -4.80
CA PHE A 41 -18.89 10.93 -6.00
C PHE A 41 -20.08 9.96 -6.14
N ALA A 42 -20.33 9.50 -7.35
CA ALA A 42 -21.25 8.41 -7.62
C ALA A 42 -20.57 7.08 -7.31
N TYR A 43 -19.45 6.81 -7.99
CA TYR A 43 -18.68 5.58 -7.92
C TYR A 43 -17.21 5.85 -8.27
N GLY A 44 -16.34 4.92 -7.92
CA GLY A 44 -14.95 4.86 -8.38
C GLY A 44 -14.66 3.56 -9.13
N ILE A 45 -13.79 3.62 -10.14
CA ILE A 45 -13.23 2.45 -10.84
C ILE A 45 -11.77 2.33 -10.42
N CYS A 46 -11.41 1.20 -9.82
CA CYS A 46 -10.08 0.90 -9.29
C CYS A 46 -9.52 -0.36 -9.95
N PRO A 47 -8.79 -0.26 -11.06
CA PRO A 47 -8.08 -1.40 -11.63
C PRO A 47 -7.16 -2.04 -10.59
N ARG A 48 -7.22 -3.37 -10.48
CA ARG A 48 -6.44 -4.14 -9.51
C ARG A 48 -5.82 -5.36 -10.15
N SER A 49 -4.73 -5.83 -9.57
CA SER A 49 -4.11 -7.12 -9.91
C SER A 49 -5.09 -8.25 -9.59
N GLU A 50 -5.36 -9.10 -10.56
CA GLU A 50 -6.30 -10.22 -10.45
C GLU A 50 -5.75 -11.46 -11.13
N GLY A 51 -6.22 -12.62 -10.69
CA GLY A 51 -5.80 -13.91 -11.22
C GLY A 51 -4.47 -14.39 -10.66
N SER A 52 -4.14 -15.62 -11.03
CA SER A 52 -2.86 -16.24 -10.77
C SER A 52 -2.53 -17.22 -11.89
N ALA A 53 -1.33 -17.79 -11.87
CA ALA A 53 -0.96 -18.86 -12.81
C ALA A 53 -1.87 -20.10 -12.70
N LYS A 54 -2.42 -20.37 -11.50
CA LYS A 54 -3.28 -21.53 -11.24
C LYS A 54 -4.76 -21.24 -11.47
N GLU A 55 -5.16 -19.98 -11.28
CA GLU A 55 -6.55 -19.52 -11.40
C GLU A 55 -6.58 -18.32 -12.36
N PRO A 56 -6.67 -18.57 -13.68
CA PRO A 56 -6.59 -17.53 -14.68
C PRO A 56 -7.86 -16.65 -14.71
N ILE A 57 -7.69 -15.36 -15.01
CA ILE A 57 -8.81 -14.43 -15.21
C ILE A 57 -9.32 -14.46 -16.66
N CYS A 58 -10.64 -14.32 -16.83
CA CYS A 58 -11.21 -14.03 -18.15
C CYS A 58 -11.11 -12.52 -18.42
N THR A 59 -10.23 -12.14 -19.35
CA THR A 59 -10.10 -10.79 -19.89
C THR A 59 -9.42 -10.84 -21.26
N ASN A 60 -9.40 -9.74 -21.98
CA ASN A 60 -8.53 -9.51 -23.13
C ASN A 60 -7.81 -8.16 -23.00
N CYS A 61 -6.89 -7.85 -23.90
CA CYS A 61 -6.13 -6.59 -23.86
C CYS A 61 -7.03 -5.36 -24.06
N CYS A 62 -8.07 -5.45 -24.90
CA CYS A 62 -9.01 -4.36 -25.14
C CYS A 62 -9.74 -3.96 -23.85
N SER A 63 -10.29 -4.94 -23.12
CA SER A 63 -11.03 -4.75 -21.88
C SER A 63 -10.10 -4.54 -20.67
N GLY A 64 -8.83 -4.86 -20.82
CA GLY A 64 -7.81 -4.68 -19.79
C GLY A 64 -7.60 -3.20 -19.51
N TYR A 65 -7.39 -2.84 -18.25
CA TYR A 65 -7.22 -1.44 -17.86
C TYR A 65 -5.84 -0.92 -18.24
N LYS A 66 -5.81 0.30 -18.79
CA LYS A 66 -4.58 1.03 -19.03
C LYS A 66 -3.80 1.25 -17.73
N GLY A 67 -2.48 1.13 -17.78
CA GLY A 67 -1.62 1.08 -16.59
C GLY A 67 -1.57 -0.27 -15.88
N CYS A 68 -2.33 -1.28 -16.33
CA CYS A 68 -2.19 -2.66 -15.89
C CYS A 68 -1.52 -3.52 -16.94
N ASN A 69 -0.59 -4.36 -16.51
CA ASN A 69 0.11 -5.33 -17.34
C ASN A 69 -0.53 -6.71 -17.20
N TYR A 70 -0.70 -7.42 -18.30
CA TYR A 70 -1.32 -8.74 -18.35
C TYR A 70 -0.28 -9.79 -18.77
N TYR A 71 -0.30 -10.93 -18.09
CA TYR A 71 0.72 -11.97 -18.19
C TYR A 71 0.06 -13.35 -18.37
N SER A 72 0.78 -14.25 -19.02
CA SER A 72 0.47 -15.68 -19.08
C SER A 72 0.80 -16.40 -17.77
N ALA A 73 0.41 -17.67 -17.67
CA ALA A 73 0.61 -18.49 -16.48
C ALA A 73 2.10 -18.71 -16.14
N ASP A 74 2.99 -18.72 -17.13
CA ASP A 74 4.44 -18.80 -16.93
C ASP A 74 5.11 -17.44 -16.62
N GLY A 75 4.32 -16.35 -16.62
CA GLY A 75 4.80 -15.00 -16.34
C GLY A 75 5.30 -14.22 -17.56
N THR A 76 5.12 -14.72 -18.78
CA THR A 76 5.40 -13.95 -20.00
C THR A 76 4.45 -12.76 -20.13
N PHE A 77 5.00 -11.58 -20.41
CA PHE A 77 4.20 -10.36 -20.65
C PHE A 77 3.43 -10.49 -21.97
N ILE A 78 2.12 -10.22 -21.94
CA ILE A 78 1.23 -10.29 -23.11
C ILE A 78 0.90 -8.90 -23.64
N CYS A 79 0.39 -8.01 -22.77
CA CYS A 79 0.00 -6.65 -23.16
C CYS A 79 -0.17 -5.74 -21.93
N GLU A 80 -0.10 -4.42 -22.17
CA GLU A 80 -0.73 -3.44 -21.30
C GLU A 80 -2.20 -3.29 -21.73
N GLY A 81 -3.10 -3.14 -20.76
CA GLY A 81 -4.52 -2.93 -21.06
C GLY A 81 -4.78 -1.65 -21.86
N GLU A 82 -5.82 -1.66 -22.68
CA GLU A 82 -6.16 -0.53 -23.55
C GLU A 82 -7.37 0.29 -23.09
N PHE A 83 -8.09 -0.18 -22.08
CA PHE A 83 -9.28 0.49 -21.57
C PHE A 83 -8.87 1.60 -20.61
N ASP A 84 -9.09 2.86 -21.02
CA ASP A 84 -8.94 4.02 -20.14
C ASP A 84 -10.31 4.37 -19.51
N PRO A 85 -10.49 4.21 -18.19
CA PRO A 85 -11.74 4.54 -17.52
C PRO A 85 -12.13 6.01 -17.67
N LYS A 86 -11.16 6.92 -17.89
CA LYS A 86 -11.40 8.37 -18.03
C LYS A 86 -12.14 8.70 -19.32
N GLU A 87 -11.95 7.90 -20.37
CA GLU A 87 -12.52 8.13 -21.71
C GLU A 87 -13.97 7.64 -21.83
N GLY A 88 -14.49 6.96 -20.80
CA GLY A 88 -15.83 6.41 -20.79
C GLY A 88 -15.91 4.98 -21.35
N PRO A 89 -17.12 4.47 -21.65
CA PRO A 89 -17.30 3.08 -22.04
C PRO A 89 -16.61 2.75 -23.37
N LYS A 90 -15.71 1.76 -23.37
CA LYS A 90 -15.11 1.21 -24.58
C LYS A 90 -15.82 -0.09 -24.94
N ALA A 91 -16.25 -0.21 -26.20
CA ALA A 91 -16.79 -1.46 -26.71
C ALA A 91 -15.62 -2.43 -26.99
N CYS A 92 -15.51 -3.46 -26.15
CA CYS A 92 -14.57 -4.56 -26.36
C CYS A 92 -15.33 -5.87 -26.55
N PRO A 93 -14.79 -6.81 -27.35
CA PRO A 93 -15.37 -8.14 -27.46
C PRO A 93 -15.40 -8.82 -26.08
N ALA A 94 -16.49 -9.53 -25.80
CA ALA A 94 -16.66 -10.28 -24.55
C ALA A 94 -15.98 -11.67 -24.62
N ASN A 95 -14.73 -11.71 -25.09
CA ASN A 95 -13.93 -12.93 -25.18
C ASN A 95 -12.82 -12.94 -24.11
N CYS A 96 -12.48 -14.13 -23.63
CA CYS A 96 -11.28 -14.34 -22.81
C CYS A 96 -10.10 -14.64 -23.74
N ASP A 97 -8.99 -13.92 -23.62
CA ASP A 97 -7.74 -14.27 -24.30
C ASP A 97 -7.09 -15.43 -23.53
N PRO A 98 -6.97 -16.64 -24.12
CA PRO A 98 -6.47 -17.83 -23.42
C PRO A 98 -4.99 -17.70 -23.03
N ARG A 99 -4.28 -16.70 -23.55
CA ARG A 99 -2.88 -16.44 -23.20
C ARG A 99 -2.75 -15.66 -21.89
N ILE A 100 -3.81 -15.00 -21.42
CA ILE A 100 -3.78 -14.19 -20.20
C ILE A 100 -4.21 -15.04 -19.01
N ALA A 101 -3.36 -15.10 -17.98
CA ALA A 101 -3.66 -15.74 -16.72
C ALA A 101 -3.89 -14.73 -15.60
N TYR A 102 -3.06 -13.69 -15.50
CA TYR A 102 -3.18 -12.71 -14.42
C TYR A 102 -2.77 -11.30 -14.85
N SER A 103 -3.20 -10.31 -14.07
CA SER A 103 -2.82 -8.91 -14.25
C SER A 103 -1.98 -8.39 -13.09
N LYS A 104 -1.13 -7.40 -13.37
CA LYS A 104 -0.45 -6.57 -12.39
C LYS A 104 -0.84 -5.11 -12.63
N CYS A 105 -1.51 -4.53 -11.65
CA CYS A 105 -1.94 -3.13 -11.65
C CYS A 105 -1.24 -2.36 -10.51
N PRO A 106 -1.34 -1.01 -10.49
CA PRO A 106 -0.83 -0.21 -9.39
C PRO A 106 -1.43 -0.57 -8.01
N ARG A 107 -2.69 -1.07 -8.02
CA ARG A 107 -3.36 -1.65 -6.85
C ARG A 107 -3.46 -3.16 -6.96
N SER A 108 -3.49 -3.83 -5.82
CA SER A 108 -3.70 -5.28 -5.69
C SER A 108 -4.83 -5.64 -4.72
N GLN A 109 -5.33 -4.67 -3.96
CA GLN A 109 -6.30 -4.88 -2.89
C GLN A 109 -7.61 -4.13 -3.17
N GLY A 110 -8.61 -4.40 -2.34
CA GLY A 110 -9.91 -3.74 -2.39
C GLY A 110 -10.81 -4.18 -3.55
N ARG A 111 -11.92 -3.45 -3.72
CA ARG A 111 -12.93 -3.70 -4.75
C ARG A 111 -12.57 -2.96 -6.04
N ARG A 112 -12.87 -3.57 -7.19
CA ARG A 112 -12.69 -2.95 -8.51
C ARG A 112 -13.64 -1.76 -8.72
N ILE A 113 -14.84 -1.85 -8.14
CA ILE A 113 -15.82 -0.76 -8.14
C ILE A 113 -15.95 -0.29 -6.69
N ASP A 114 -15.66 0.97 -6.47
CA ASP A 114 -15.86 1.65 -5.19
C ASP A 114 -17.25 2.30 -5.18
N TYR A 115 -18.21 1.61 -4.58
CA TYR A 115 -19.59 2.07 -4.45
C TYR A 115 -20.23 1.53 -3.15
N PRO A 116 -20.92 2.38 -2.36
CA PRO A 116 -20.90 3.85 -2.44
C PRO A 116 -19.53 4.40 -1.99
N THR A 117 -19.12 5.55 -2.55
CA THR A 117 -17.81 6.17 -2.26
C THR A 117 -17.72 6.85 -0.89
N GLY A 118 -18.84 6.96 -0.16
CA GLY A 118 -18.90 7.68 1.12
C GLY A 118 -18.43 9.13 0.98
N CYS A 119 -17.57 9.59 1.91
CA CYS A 119 -16.95 10.92 1.90
C CYS A 119 -15.63 11.00 1.11
N THR A 120 -15.32 10.01 0.28
CA THR A 120 -14.09 10.02 -0.53
C THR A 120 -14.06 11.26 -1.44
N ASN A 121 -12.95 11.98 -1.42
CA ASN A 121 -12.63 13.10 -2.30
C ASN A 121 -11.38 12.76 -3.11
N CYS A 122 -10.93 13.64 -4.02
CA CYS A 122 -9.75 13.34 -4.87
C CYS A 122 -8.48 13.08 -4.05
N CYS A 123 -8.31 13.81 -2.94
CA CYS A 123 -7.15 13.65 -2.08
C CYS A 123 -7.18 12.30 -1.35
N THR A 124 -8.31 11.94 -0.74
CA THR A 124 -8.46 10.70 0.04
C THR A 124 -8.68 9.45 -0.82
N GLY A 125 -9.11 9.64 -2.06
CA GLY A 125 -9.23 8.57 -3.05
C GLY A 125 -7.88 7.95 -3.38
N TYR A 126 -7.88 6.68 -3.78
CA TYR A 126 -6.63 5.96 -3.98
C TYR A 126 -6.01 6.21 -5.36
N LYS A 127 -4.68 6.29 -5.44
CA LYS A 127 -3.95 6.33 -6.72
C LYS A 127 -4.31 5.13 -7.58
N GLY A 128 -4.51 5.38 -8.87
CA GLY A 128 -5.04 4.39 -9.81
C GLY A 128 -6.54 4.13 -9.67
N CYS A 129 -7.27 4.79 -8.78
CA CYS A 129 -8.74 4.80 -8.79
C CYS A 129 -9.27 6.05 -9.48
N TYR A 130 -10.24 5.88 -10.36
CA TYR A 130 -10.88 6.93 -11.15
C TYR A 130 -12.28 7.18 -10.61
N TYR A 131 -12.54 8.38 -10.09
CA TYR A 131 -13.79 8.74 -9.44
C TYR A 131 -14.70 9.55 -10.38
N PHE A 132 -15.99 9.23 -10.33
CA PHE A 132 -17.00 9.79 -11.24
C PHE A 132 -18.10 10.53 -10.47
N GLY A 133 -18.58 11.63 -11.04
CA GLY A 133 -19.68 12.43 -10.51
C GLY A 133 -21.03 11.74 -10.68
N LYS A 134 -22.09 12.30 -10.07
CA LYS A 134 -23.48 11.82 -10.21
C LYS A 134 -24.00 11.88 -11.66
N ASP A 135 -23.40 12.71 -12.49
CA ASP A 135 -23.65 12.83 -13.93
C ASP A 135 -22.86 11.80 -14.77
N GLY A 136 -22.11 10.91 -14.12
CA GLY A 136 -21.30 9.89 -14.79
C GLY A 136 -20.00 10.40 -15.40
N LYS A 137 -19.65 11.68 -15.22
CA LYS A 137 -18.40 12.25 -15.76
C LYS A 137 -17.22 11.95 -14.83
N PHE A 138 -16.07 11.71 -15.43
CA PHE A 138 -14.82 11.60 -14.69
C PHE A 138 -14.51 12.90 -13.96
N VAL A 139 -14.17 12.81 -12.67
CA VAL A 139 -13.82 13.96 -11.83
C VAL A 139 -12.33 14.00 -11.55
N CYS A 140 -11.77 12.91 -11.03
CA CYS A 140 -10.35 12.85 -10.70
C CYS A 140 -9.84 11.41 -10.53
N GLU A 141 -8.53 11.28 -10.65
CA GLU A 141 -7.80 10.11 -10.15
C GLU A 141 -7.42 10.38 -8.69
N GLY A 142 -7.56 9.37 -7.83
CA GLY A 142 -7.22 9.50 -6.43
C GLY A 142 -5.73 9.77 -6.19
N GLU A 143 -5.41 10.39 -5.06
CA GLU A 143 -4.05 10.86 -4.77
C GLU A 143 -3.41 10.18 -3.56
N SER A 144 -4.20 9.48 -2.75
CA SER A 144 -3.73 8.75 -1.58
C SER A 144 -3.20 7.37 -1.94
N THR A 145 -2.20 6.91 -1.23
CA THR A 145 -1.73 5.51 -1.32
C THR A 145 -2.75 4.59 -0.65
N GLU A 146 -3.00 3.42 -1.23
CA GLU A 146 -3.84 2.43 -0.59
C GLU A 146 -3.13 1.86 0.66
N PRO A 147 -3.80 1.80 1.83
CA PRO A 147 -3.23 1.14 3.00
C PRO A 147 -2.99 -0.35 2.74
N LYS A 148 -1.76 -0.83 2.93
CA LYS A 148 -1.46 -2.27 2.94
C LYS A 148 -2.16 -2.92 4.13
N LYS A 149 -3.09 -3.84 3.88
CA LYS A 149 -3.64 -4.72 4.93
C LYS A 149 -2.66 -5.85 5.20
N CYS A 150 -1.84 -5.69 6.23
CA CYS A 150 -0.91 -6.70 6.66
C CYS A 150 -1.51 -7.56 7.77
N PRO A 151 -1.44 -8.90 7.69
CA PRO A 151 -1.81 -9.74 8.81
C PRO A 151 -0.87 -9.43 9.97
N ALA A 152 -1.39 -9.38 11.21
CA ALA A 152 -0.60 -9.09 12.41
C ALA A 152 0.27 -10.28 12.82
N ILE A 153 1.17 -10.70 11.94
CA ILE A 153 2.09 -11.82 12.14
C ILE A 153 3.37 -11.27 12.75
N CYS A 154 3.79 -11.89 13.85
CA CYS A 154 5.02 -11.55 14.53
C CYS A 154 6.13 -12.52 14.13
N ILE A 155 7.09 -12.05 13.34
CA ILE A 155 8.31 -12.78 13.05
C ILE A 155 9.37 -12.34 14.05
N ILE A 156 9.92 -13.30 14.79
CA ILE A 156 11.02 -13.04 15.73
C ILE A 156 12.27 -12.68 14.93
N ALA A 157 12.52 -11.39 14.84
CA ALA A 157 13.73 -10.83 14.25
C ALA A 157 14.68 -10.39 15.36
N ALA A 158 15.93 -10.10 14.98
CA ALA A 158 16.90 -9.49 15.88
C ALA A 158 17.04 -8.00 15.61
N TYR A 159 17.13 -7.62 14.33
CA TYR A 159 17.24 -6.24 13.91
C TYR A 159 16.74 -6.03 12.48
N MET A 160 16.50 -4.77 12.13
CA MET A 160 16.25 -4.33 10.77
C MET A 160 17.26 -3.26 10.34
N THR A 161 17.43 -3.09 9.02
CA THR A 161 18.15 -1.97 8.41
C THR A 161 17.26 -1.31 7.36
N CYS A 162 17.36 0.00 7.19
CA CYS A 162 16.58 0.75 6.20
C CYS A 162 17.50 1.68 5.39
N PRO A 163 17.18 1.96 4.11
CA PRO A 163 17.94 2.91 3.30
C PRO A 163 17.98 4.32 3.91
N SER A 164 16.86 4.76 4.49
CA SER A 164 16.72 6.08 5.12
C SER A 164 17.60 6.28 6.35
N SER A 165 18.04 5.20 7.02
CA SER A 165 18.83 5.25 8.25
C SER A 165 20.29 4.82 8.06
N GLY A 166 20.77 4.65 6.82
CA GLY A 166 22.20 4.50 6.54
C GLY A 166 22.88 3.29 7.21
N SER A 167 22.35 2.08 7.01
CA SER A 167 22.89 0.79 7.54
C SER A 167 22.84 0.61 9.06
N VAL A 168 22.22 1.51 9.82
CA VAL A 168 22.02 1.34 11.26
C VAL A 168 21.16 0.11 11.56
N LYS A 169 21.63 -0.73 12.49
CA LYS A 169 20.88 -1.90 13.00
C LYS A 169 19.89 -1.45 14.06
N ILE A 170 18.61 -1.45 13.72
CA ILE A 170 17.53 -1.12 14.64
C ILE A 170 17.04 -2.42 15.27
N LYS A 171 17.13 -2.57 16.58
CA LYS A 171 16.69 -3.78 17.27
C LYS A 171 15.18 -3.94 17.12
N VAL A 172 14.74 -5.08 16.60
CA VAL A 172 13.33 -5.38 16.38
C VAL A 172 13.07 -6.74 16.98
N HIS A 173 12.12 -6.84 17.90
CA HIS A 173 11.74 -8.12 18.49
C HIS A 173 10.62 -8.79 17.70
N CYS A 174 9.67 -7.98 17.21
CA CYS A 174 8.53 -8.41 16.44
C CYS A 174 8.52 -7.66 15.11
N GLY A 175 8.90 -8.34 14.03
CA GLY A 175 8.92 -7.80 12.68
C GLY A 175 7.84 -8.43 11.81
N ASN A 176 7.35 -7.69 10.82
CA ASN A 176 6.45 -8.21 9.80
C ASN A 176 6.93 -7.73 8.44
N CYS A 177 7.15 -8.68 7.52
CA CYS A 177 7.62 -8.40 6.18
C CYS A 177 6.64 -7.55 5.37
N CYS A 178 5.33 -7.74 5.58
CA CYS A 178 4.31 -7.01 4.85
C CYS A 178 4.28 -5.52 5.21
N SER A 179 4.47 -5.18 6.48
CA SER A 179 4.46 -3.79 6.96
C SER A 179 5.83 -3.13 6.86
N LEU A 180 6.83 -3.83 6.32
CA LEU A 180 8.18 -3.33 6.21
C LEU A 180 8.24 -2.32 5.06
N SER A 181 8.75 -1.12 5.34
CA SER A 181 8.91 -0.08 4.31
C SER A 181 9.83 -0.54 3.18
N GLU A 182 9.62 -0.01 1.99
CA GLU A 182 10.38 -0.36 0.80
C GLU A 182 11.90 -0.29 1.04
N GLY A 183 12.60 -1.36 0.66
CA GLY A 183 14.05 -1.46 0.79
C GLY A 183 14.56 -1.72 2.20
N CYS A 184 13.73 -1.65 3.24
CA CYS A 184 14.10 -2.09 4.58
C CYS A 184 14.28 -3.61 4.62
N LYS A 185 15.19 -4.12 5.44
CA LYS A 185 15.54 -5.54 5.53
C LYS A 185 15.44 -6.02 6.96
N LEU A 186 14.78 -7.15 7.18
CA LEU A 186 14.65 -7.82 8.48
C LEU A 186 15.66 -8.96 8.59
N TYR A 187 16.35 -9.06 9.73
CA TYR A 187 17.40 -10.06 9.95
C TYR A 187 17.18 -10.86 11.23
N ARG A 188 17.61 -12.13 11.21
CA ARG A 188 17.76 -12.95 12.42
C ARG A 188 19.05 -12.58 13.16
N LYS A 189 19.24 -13.17 14.34
CA LYS A 189 20.40 -12.94 15.21
C LYS A 189 21.73 -13.40 14.58
N ASP A 190 21.68 -14.42 13.74
CA ASP A 190 22.82 -14.95 12.98
C ASP A 190 23.21 -14.09 11.76
N GLY A 191 22.44 -13.03 11.47
CA GLY A 191 22.65 -12.16 10.31
C GLY A 191 21.96 -12.65 9.03
N SER A 192 21.21 -13.76 9.06
CA SER A 192 20.43 -14.21 7.91
C SER A 192 19.29 -13.25 7.60
N LEU A 193 19.08 -12.95 6.31
CA LEU A 193 17.98 -12.13 5.82
C LEU A 193 16.67 -12.92 5.94
N ILE A 194 15.68 -12.32 6.56
CA ILE A 194 14.32 -12.84 6.65
C ILE A 194 13.53 -12.39 5.43
N CYS A 195 13.50 -11.08 5.17
CA CYS A 195 12.78 -10.49 4.05
C CYS A 195 13.24 -9.05 3.80
N THR A 196 12.93 -8.55 2.61
CA THR A 196 13.06 -7.13 2.25
C THR A 196 11.67 -6.55 2.07
N GLY A 197 11.45 -5.34 2.54
CA GLY A 197 10.20 -4.61 2.35
C GLY A 197 10.04 -4.30 0.88
N GLU A 198 8.94 -4.79 0.32
CA GLU A 198 8.64 -4.60 -1.10
C GLU A 198 8.02 -3.22 -1.34
N PRO A 199 8.19 -2.67 -2.56
CA PRO A 199 7.47 -1.49 -3.00
C PRO A 199 5.96 -1.63 -2.77
N GLN A 200 5.24 -0.52 -2.81
CA GLN A 200 3.78 -0.47 -2.68
C GLN A 200 3.02 -1.31 -3.75
N ILE A 201 3.73 -1.83 -4.76
CA ILE A 201 3.24 -2.76 -5.77
C ILE A 201 3.36 -4.19 -5.22
N SER A 202 2.40 -4.63 -4.41
CA SER A 202 2.50 -5.95 -3.77
C SER A 202 2.46 -7.07 -4.82
N ILE A 203 3.53 -7.85 -4.86
CA ILE A 203 3.56 -9.19 -5.44
C ILE A 203 3.09 -10.13 -4.34
N SER A 204 2.09 -10.95 -4.64
CA SER A 204 1.83 -12.17 -3.88
C SER A 204 2.04 -13.33 -4.84
N ALA A 205 3.23 -13.92 -4.79
CA ALA A 205 3.50 -15.22 -5.38
C ALA A 205 3.87 -16.18 -4.24
N ALA A 206 2.98 -17.12 -3.98
CA ALA A 206 3.24 -18.43 -3.39
C ALA A 206 2.18 -19.41 -3.93
#